data_AF-A0A223CX60-F1
#
_entry.id   AF-A0A223CX60-F1
#
_cell.length_a   1.000
_cell.length_b   1.000
_cell.length_c   1.000
_cell.angle_alpha   90.00
_cell.angle_beta   90.00
_cell.angle_gamma   90.00
#
_symmetry.space_group_name_H-M   'P 1'
#
loop_
_entity.id
_entity.type
_entity.pdbx_description
1 polymer ?
#
loop_
_entity_poly.entity_id
_entity_poly.type
_entity_poly.pdbx_seq_one_letter_code
_entity_poly.pdbx_strand_id
1 'polypeptide(L)' 'MRMRVHLEEIERCRQQLEDVVSRHQGNLLHPIVLQASQQLDKYIVKYQHFKRSVLTQKDHSFSHQ' A
#
# COMPACT_ATOMS: atom_id res chain seq x y z
N MET A 1 2.10 1.97 -16.63
CA MET A 1 0.70 1.75 -16.21
C MET A 1 0.56 1.03 -14.87
N ARG A 2 1.23 -0.11 -14.62
CA ARG A 2 1.05 -0.91 -13.37
C ARG A 2 1.25 -0.17 -12.04
N MET A 3 2.14 0.83 -11.99
CA MET A 3 2.42 1.60 -10.77
C MET A 3 1.24 2.48 -10.31
N ARG A 4 0.40 2.96 -11.24
CA ARG A 4 -0.78 3.78 -10.91
C ARG A 4 -1.88 2.94 -10.26
N VAL A 5 -2.08 1.71 -10.76
CA VAL A 5 -3.07 0.77 -10.22
C VAL A 5 -2.82 0.46 -8.74
N HIS A 6 -1.56 0.23 -8.35
CA HIS A 6 -1.23 -0.03 -6.95
C HIS A 6 -1.46 1.17 -6.02
N LEU A 7 -1.25 2.39 -6.51
CA LEU A 7 -1.54 3.60 -5.74
C LEU A 7 -3.05 3.81 -5.56
N GLU A 8 -3.85 3.51 -6.59
CA GLU A 8 -5.31 3.55 -6.51
C GLU A 8 -5.86 2.50 -5.54
N GLU A 9 -5.29 1.30 -5.50
CA GLU A 9 -5.67 0.26 -4.53
C GLU A 9 -5.35 0.68 -3.08
N ILE A 10 -4.17 1.26 -2.85
CA ILE A 10 -3.79 1.80 -1.53
C ILE A 10 -4.76 2.91 -1.11
N GLU A 11 -5.09 3.83 -2.00
CA GLU A 11 -5.99 4.96 -1.68
C GLU A 11 -7.41 4.49 -1.39
N ARG A 12 -7.94 3.51 -2.13
CA ARG A 12 -9.24 2.91 -1.80
C ARG A 12 -9.23 2.24 -0.44
N CYS A 13 -8.17 1.50 -0.13
CA CYS A 13 -8.04 0.81 1.16
C CYS A 13 -7.89 1.80 2.32
N ARG A 14 -7.19 2.93 2.10
CA ARG A 14 -7.09 4.05 3.05
C ARG A 14 -8.46 4.66 3.34
N GLN A 15 -9.25 4.94 2.31
CA GLN A 15 -10.60 5.49 2.47
C GLN A 15 -11.53 4.52 3.21
N GLN A 16 -11.43 3.22 2.93
CA GLN A 16 -12.18 2.20 3.67
C GLN A 16 -11.80 2.16 5.14
N LEU A 17 -10.51 2.24 5.47
CA LEU A 17 -10.05 2.30 6.86
C LEU A 17 -10.61 3.54 7.57
N GLU A 18 -10.58 4.70 6.91
CA GLU A 18 -11.13 5.96 7.45
C GLU A 18 -12.64 5.87 7.75
N ASP A 19 -13.42 5.30 6.83
CA ASP A 19 -14.85 5.06 7.04
C ASP A 19 -15.11 4.08 8.20
N VAL A 20 -14.35 2.98 8.26
CA VAL A 20 -14.48 2.00 9.35
C VAL A 20 -14.10 2.62 10.70
N VAL A 21 -13.03 3.40 10.78
CA VAL A 21 -12.64 4.12 12.02
C VAL A 21 -13.75 5.09 12.44
N SER A 22 -14.31 5.85 11.50
CA SER A 22 -15.40 6.80 11.76
C SER A 22 -16.66 6.10 12.30
N ARG A 23 -17.06 4.98 11.68
CA ARG A 23 -18.20 4.15 12.11
C ARG A 23 -18.03 3.56 13.51
N HIS A 24 -16.80 3.28 13.92
CA HIS A 24 -16.48 2.73 15.23
C HIS A 24 -16.02 3.80 16.22
N GLN A 25 -16.43 5.06 16.03
CA GLN A 25 -16.18 6.18 16.95
C GLN A 25 -14.70 6.43 17.24
N GLY A 26 -13.82 6.18 16.27
CA GLY A 26 -12.38 6.33 16.45
C GLY A 26 -11.73 5.19 17.24
N ASN A 27 -12.41 4.08 17.51
CA ASN A 27 -11.83 2.94 18.21
C ASN A 27 -10.82 2.20 17.31
N LEU A 28 -9.55 2.59 17.41
CA LEU A 28 -8.45 2.02 16.64
C LEU A 28 -8.16 0.55 16.98
N LEU A 29 -8.60 0.09 18.15
CA LEU A 29 -8.42 -1.30 18.61
C LEU A 29 -9.61 -2.19 18.23
N HIS A 30 -10.62 -1.65 17.55
CA HIS A 30 -11.74 -2.45 17.09
C HIS A 30 -11.23 -3.50 16.09
N PRO A 31 -11.62 -4.79 16.22
CA PRO A 31 -11.11 -5.87 15.37
C PRO A 31 -11.24 -5.59 13.87
N ILE A 32 -12.34 -4.94 13.46
CA ILE A 32 -12.58 -4.58 12.06
C ILE A 32 -11.65 -3.45 11.60
N VAL A 33 -11.34 -2.47 12.46
CA VAL A 33 -10.37 -1.40 12.17
C VAL A 33 -8.96 -1.99 12.04
N LEU A 34 -8.59 -2.89 12.96
CA LEU A 34 -7.31 -3.59 12.92
C LEU A 34 -7.16 -4.42 11.64
N GLN A 35 -8.20 -5.14 11.22
CA GLN A 35 -8.19 -5.91 9.98
C GLN A 35 -8.02 -5.01 8.74
N ALA A 36 -8.76 -3.90 8.67
CA ALA A 36 -8.63 -2.94 7.57
C ALA A 36 -7.24 -2.30 7.54
N SER A 37 -6.67 -1.97 8.70
CA SER A 37 -5.32 -1.44 8.82
C SER A 37 -4.26 -2.43 8.32
N GLN A 38 -4.34 -3.69 8.77
CA GLN A 38 -3.44 -4.76 8.31
C GLN A 38 -3.55 -5.03 6.81
N GLN A 39 -4.73 -4.86 6.20
CA GLN A 39 -4.89 -4.96 4.76
C GLN A 39 -4.17 -3.81 4.04
N LEU A 40 -4.34 -2.58 4.52
CA LEU A 40 -3.65 -1.41 3.97
C LEU A 40 -2.13 -1.57 4.03
N ASP A 41 -1.60 -2.02 5.17
CA ASP A 41 -0.17 -2.28 5.35
C ASP A 41 0.37 -3.27 4.32
N LYS A 42 -0.36 -4.36 4.05
CA LYS A 42 0.04 -5.35 3.03
C LYS A 42 0.13 -4.73 1.63
N TYR A 43 -0.79 -3.84 1.27
CA TYR A 43 -0.74 -3.16 -0.04
C TYR A 43 0.43 -2.17 -0.12
N ILE A 44 0.70 -1.43 0.94
CA ILE A 44 1.84 -0.50 1.03
C ILE A 44 3.16 -1.28 0.87
N VAL A 45 3.33 -2.37 1.61
CA VAL A 45 4.55 -3.21 1.53
C VAL A 45 4.72 -3.80 0.14
N LYS A 46 3.66 -4.35 -0.47
CA LYS A 46 3.71 -4.85 -1.86
C LYS A 46 4.13 -3.76 -2.85
N TYR A 47 3.59 -2.54 -2.71
CA TYR A 47 3.97 -1.41 -3.55
C TYR A 47 5.43 -1.00 -3.34
N GLN A 48 5.92 -0.99 -2.10
CA GLN A 48 7.32 -0.69 -1.80
C GLN A 48 8.26 -1.73 -2.42
N HIS A 49 7.92 -3.02 -2.33
CA HIS A 49 8.68 -4.08 -3.00
C HIS A 49 8.69 -3.91 -4.53
N PHE A 50 7.53 -3.64 -5.13
CA PHE A 50 7.43 -3.38 -6.57
C PHE A 50 8.29 -2.17 -6.98
N LYS A 51 8.16 -1.04 -6.27
CA LYS A 51 8.95 0.17 -6.51
C LYS A 51 10.45 -0.10 -6.40
N ARG A 52 10.88 -0.82 -5.36
CA ARG A 52 12.28 -1.17 -5.15
C ARG A 52 12.82 -2.08 -6.26
N SER A 53 12.04 -3.08 -6.68
CA SER A 53 12.39 -3.97 -7.80
C SER A 53 12.50 -3.24 -9.14
N VAL A 54 11.63 -2.28 -9.41
CA VAL A 54 11.67 -1.46 -10.64
C VAL A 54 12.89 -0.52 -10.65
N LEU A 55 13.33 -0.06 -9.47
CA LEU A 55 14.52 0.79 -9.34
C LEU A 55 15.82 -0.01 -9.45
N THR A 56 15.90 -1.21 -8.86
CA THR A 56 17.10 -2.07 -8.95
C THR A 56 17.34 -2.65 -10.35
N GLN A 57 16.30 -2.82 -11.18
CA GLN A 57 16.48 -3.20 -12.59
C GLN A 57 17.03 -2.07 -13.48
N LYS A 58 16.99 -0.81 -13.05
CA LYS A 58 17.57 0.31 -13.83
C LYS A 58 19.08 0.45 -13.65
N ASP A 59 19.62 -0.05 -12.55
CA ASP A 59 21.04 0.11 -12.20
C ASP A 59 21.98 -0.87 -12.94
N HIS A 60 21.48 -2.02 -13.39
CA HIS A 60 22.30 -3.04 -14.08
C HIS A 60 22.47 -2.82 -15.59
N SER A 61 21.99 -1.71 -16.14
CA SER A 61 22.07 -1.40 -17.58
C SER A 61 23.22 -0.47 -17.98
N PHE A 62 24.02 0.01 -17.02
CA PHE A 62 25.14 0.94 -17.28
C PHE A 62 26.46 0.41 -16.68
N SER A 63 26.96 -0.70 -17.21
CA SER A 63 28.37 -1.09 -17.07
C SER A 63 28.73 -2.12 -18.13
N HIS A 64 28.84 -1.67 -19.38
CA HIS A 64 29.67 -2.32 -20.40
C HIS A 64 29.89 -1.31 -21.54
N GLN A 65 30.96 -0.51 -21.44
CA GLN A 65 31.93 -0.25 -22.51
C GLN A 65 33.04 0.67 -22.03
#